data_AF-M0FRA9-F1
#
_entry.id   AF-M0FRA9-F1
#
_cell.length_a   1.000
_cell.length_b   1.000
_cell.length_c   1.000
_cell.angle_alpha   90.00
_cell.angle_beta   90.00
_cell.angle_gamma   90.00
#
_symmetry.space_group_name_H-M   'P 1'
#
loop_
_entity.id
_entity.type
_entity.pdbx_description
1 polymer ?
#
loop_
_entity_poly.entity_id
_entity_poly.type
_entity_poly.pdbx_seq_one_letter_code
_entity_poly.pdbx_strand_id
1 'polypeptide(L)'
;MPDDESAKLAEKPRAGVVTCPACDLHVSVTEPNDAVDLYRRHANVTGHDIEWERVAFDVDVESDDVKTALTELGEDHPDGVELGRLAAALADNGVAIGETLDAVRDLRMSGEIYEPQDDYVLAV
;
A
#
# COMPACT_ATOMS: atom_id res chain seq x y z
N MET A 1 10.83 30.21 -33.91
CA MET A 1 10.76 28.78 -33.56
C MET A 1 10.41 28.75 -32.08
N PRO A 2 9.10 28.74 -31.74
CA PRO A 2 8.66 28.76 -30.36
C PRO A 2 8.61 27.32 -29.79
N ASP A 3 8.62 27.27 -28.46
CA ASP A 3 8.19 26.18 -27.58
C ASP A 3 9.13 24.97 -27.41
N ASP A 4 10.30 25.25 -26.80
CA ASP A 4 11.00 24.27 -25.96
C ASP A 4 10.30 24.25 -24.56
N GLU A 5 9.02 23.86 -24.55
CA GLU A 5 8.22 23.63 -23.34
C GLU A 5 8.28 22.16 -22.93
N SER A 6 9.43 21.52 -23.09
CA SER A 6 9.70 20.25 -22.42
C SER A 6 10.18 20.55 -21.01
N ALA A 7 9.26 21.10 -20.20
CA ALA A 7 9.38 21.06 -18.77
C ALA A 7 9.79 19.64 -18.40
N LYS A 8 11.00 19.50 -17.83
CA LYS A 8 11.36 18.33 -17.03
C LYS A 8 10.26 18.22 -15.99
N LEU A 9 9.22 17.44 -16.29
CA LEU A 9 8.41 16.77 -15.29
C LEU A 9 9.45 16.06 -14.44
N ALA A 10 9.80 16.67 -13.31
CA ALA A 10 10.46 15.95 -12.24
C ALA A 10 9.57 14.73 -12.06
N GLU A 11 10.06 13.56 -12.49
CA GLU A 11 9.33 12.31 -12.34
C GLU A 11 8.98 12.26 -10.86
N LYS A 12 7.68 12.43 -10.55
CA LYS A 12 7.23 12.37 -9.17
C LYS A 12 7.78 11.05 -8.61
N PRO A 13 8.34 11.04 -7.40
CA PRO A 13 8.74 9.79 -6.77
C PRO A 13 7.54 8.85 -6.84
N ARG A 14 7.73 7.68 -7.44
CA ARG A 14 6.67 6.68 -7.58
C ARG A 14 6.81 5.74 -6.41
N ALA A 15 5.70 5.43 -5.74
CA ALA A 15 5.68 4.39 -4.72
C ALA A 15 5.90 3.00 -5.33
N GLY A 16 5.47 2.78 -6.58
CA GLY A 16 5.72 1.52 -7.26
C GLY A 16 4.78 1.25 -8.43
N VAL A 17 4.61 -0.03 -8.76
CA VAL A 17 3.70 -0.55 -9.78
C VAL A 17 2.86 -1.65 -9.15
N VAL A 18 1.55 -1.59 -9.38
CA VAL A 18 0.62 -2.65 -9.02
C VAL A 18 0.04 -3.30 -10.27
N THR A 19 -0.26 -4.59 -10.17
CA THR A 19 -0.79 -5.41 -11.25
C THR A 19 -1.98 -6.25 -10.80
N CYS A 20 -2.80 -6.66 -11.75
CA CYS A 20 -3.89 -7.62 -11.54
C CYS A 20 -3.48 -8.93 -12.21
N PRO A 21 -3.34 -10.07 -11.52
CA PRO A 21 -3.02 -11.33 -12.19
C PRO A 21 -4.17 -11.87 -13.05
N ALA A 22 -5.42 -11.43 -12.77
CA ALA A 22 -6.62 -11.88 -13.46
C ALA A 22 -6.98 -11.01 -14.69
N CYS A 23 -6.30 -9.89 -14.91
CA CYS A 23 -6.62 -8.92 -15.95
C CYS A 23 -5.38 -8.12 -16.35
N ASP A 24 -5.29 -7.60 -17.57
CA ASP A 24 -4.06 -6.91 -18.05
C ASP A 24 -3.81 -5.51 -17.44
N LEU A 25 -4.17 -5.29 -16.17
CA LEU A 25 -3.93 -4.05 -15.45
C LEU A 25 -2.48 -3.98 -14.97
N HIS A 26 -1.77 -2.93 -15.37
CA HIS A 26 -0.47 -2.53 -14.82
C HIS A 26 -0.47 -1.02 -14.64
N VAL A 27 -0.39 -0.55 -13.39
CA VAL A 27 -0.52 0.88 -13.07
C VAL A 27 0.59 1.30 -12.13
N SER A 28 1.29 2.37 -12.48
CA SER A 28 2.22 3.04 -11.58
C SER A 28 1.47 3.90 -10.57
N VAL A 29 1.82 3.77 -9.30
CA VAL A 29 1.27 4.55 -8.19
C VAL A 29 2.29 5.55 -7.67
N THR A 30 1.83 6.72 -7.22
CA THR A 30 2.71 7.80 -6.75
C THR A 30 2.95 7.68 -5.26
N GLU A 31 1.88 7.40 -4.50
CA GLU A 31 1.90 7.24 -3.05
C GLU A 31 1.53 5.79 -2.68
N PRO A 32 1.97 5.25 -1.54
CA PRO A 32 1.61 3.89 -1.14
C PRO A 32 0.08 3.70 -1.07
N ASN A 33 -0.64 4.68 -0.52
CA ASN A 33 -2.10 4.61 -0.40
C ASN A 33 -2.86 4.70 -1.75
N ASP A 34 -2.23 5.19 -2.83
CA ASP A 34 -2.82 5.09 -4.18
C ASP A 34 -3.06 3.61 -4.58
N ALA A 35 -2.22 2.69 -4.10
CA ALA A 35 -2.39 1.25 -4.32
C ALA A 35 -3.64 0.72 -3.60
N VAL A 36 -3.92 1.20 -2.38
CA VAL A 36 -5.09 0.83 -1.60
C VAL A 36 -6.38 1.36 -2.25
N ASP A 37 -6.35 2.61 -2.70
CA ASP A 37 -7.47 3.21 -3.44
C ASP A 37 -7.76 2.47 -4.75
N LEU A 38 -6.70 2.13 -5.49
CA LEU A 38 -6.83 1.36 -6.71
C LEU A 38 -7.35 -0.05 -6.43
N TYR A 39 -6.86 -0.71 -5.37
CA TYR A 39 -7.34 -2.03 -4.95
C TYR A 39 -8.83 -1.99 -4.62
N ARG A 40 -9.26 -1.07 -3.75
CA ARG A 40 -10.67 -0.94 -3.33
C ARG A 40 -11.58 -0.71 -4.53
N ARG A 41 -11.19 0.19 -5.44
CA ARG A 41 -11.96 0.47 -6.65
C ARG A 41 -11.98 -0.74 -7.59
N HIS A 42 -10.84 -1.39 -7.78
CA HIS A 42 -10.70 -2.52 -8.70
C HIS A 42 -11.50 -3.71 -8.20
N ALA A 43 -11.26 -4.17 -6.98
CA ALA A 43 -11.97 -5.27 -6.34
C ALA A 43 -13.49 -5.04 -6.30
N ASN A 44 -13.95 -3.82 -6.03
CA ASN A 44 -15.39 -3.50 -6.04
C ASN A 44 -16.03 -3.60 -7.45
N VAL A 45 -15.27 -3.36 -8.52
CA VAL A 45 -15.79 -3.40 -9.90
C VAL A 45 -15.62 -4.77 -10.54
N THR A 46 -14.50 -5.45 -10.30
CA THR A 46 -14.12 -6.69 -10.99
C THR A 46 -14.19 -7.92 -10.09
N GLY A 47 -14.12 -7.75 -8.77
CA GLY A 47 -13.94 -8.86 -7.83
C GLY A 47 -12.54 -9.48 -7.87
N HIS A 48 -11.57 -8.82 -8.49
CA HIS A 48 -10.18 -9.29 -8.56
C HIS A 48 -9.30 -8.58 -7.55
N ASP A 49 -8.27 -9.29 -7.09
CA ASP A 49 -7.20 -8.73 -6.31
C ASP A 49 -6.15 -8.07 -7.21
N ILE A 50 -5.52 -7.03 -6.68
CA ILE A 50 -4.30 -6.46 -7.25
C ILE A 50 -3.15 -6.66 -6.28
N GLU A 51 -1.95 -6.77 -6.83
CA GLU A 51 -0.73 -7.11 -6.12
C GLU A 51 0.35 -6.07 -6.43
N TRP A 52 1.32 -5.91 -5.54
CA TRP A 52 2.54 -5.15 -5.84
C TRP A 52 3.38 -5.93 -6.85
N GLU A 53 3.58 -5.37 -8.04
CA GLU A 53 4.54 -5.89 -9.02
C GLU A 53 5.96 -5.39 -8.70
N ARG A 54 6.05 -4.14 -8.24
CA ARG A 54 7.30 -3.51 -7.84
C ARG A 54 7.05 -2.43 -6.80
N VAL A 55 7.84 -2.44 -5.74
CA VAL A 55 7.91 -1.35 -4.75
C VAL A 55 9.14 -0.49 -5.05
N ALA A 56 9.01 0.83 -4.96
CA ALA A 56 10.05 1.80 -5.30
C ALA A 56 10.45 2.69 -4.11
N PHE A 57 10.20 2.22 -2.90
CA PHE A 57 10.67 2.77 -1.64
C PHE A 57 11.20 1.66 -0.75
N ASP A 58 12.04 2.02 0.22
CA ASP A 58 12.57 1.08 1.20
C ASP A 58 11.49 0.79 2.25
N VAL A 59 11.11 -0.48 2.33
CA VAL A 59 10.17 -1.03 3.30
C VAL A 59 10.45 -2.52 3.41
N ASP A 60 10.62 -3.00 4.62
CA ASP A 60 10.88 -4.41 4.91
C ASP A 60 10.38 -4.69 6.32
N VAL A 61 9.81 -5.88 6.52
CA VAL A 61 9.35 -6.38 7.81
C VAL A 61 9.70 -7.86 7.88
N GLU A 62 10.08 -8.34 9.06
CA GLU A 62 10.49 -9.74 9.21
C GLU A 62 9.30 -10.68 9.33
N SER A 63 8.13 -10.13 9.67
CA SER A 63 6.91 -10.87 9.96
C SER A 63 5.90 -10.82 8.80
N ASP A 64 5.20 -11.94 8.58
CA ASP A 64 4.00 -12.03 7.74
C ASP A 64 2.70 -11.72 8.51
N ASP A 65 2.76 -11.73 9.85
CA ASP A 65 1.66 -11.27 10.70
C ASP A 65 1.48 -9.75 10.63
N VAL A 66 0.27 -9.31 10.26
CA VAL A 66 -0.06 -7.91 10.00
C VAL A 66 0.12 -7.02 11.23
N LYS A 67 -0.20 -7.51 12.43
CA LYS A 67 -0.09 -6.72 13.66
C LYS A 67 1.38 -6.53 14.06
N THR A 68 2.17 -7.59 13.93
CA THR A 68 3.60 -7.57 14.21
C THR A 68 4.32 -6.64 13.23
N ALA A 69 4.07 -6.79 11.93
CA ALA A 69 4.60 -5.89 10.90
C ALA A 69 4.17 -4.42 11.12
N LEU A 70 2.93 -4.18 11.53
CA LEU A 70 2.46 -2.83 11.87
C LEU A 70 3.18 -2.26 13.09
N THR A 71 3.50 -3.11 14.08
CA THR A 71 4.24 -2.69 15.28
C THR A 71 5.67 -2.31 14.91
N GLU A 72 6.34 -3.12 14.09
CA GLU A 72 7.69 -2.86 13.57
C GLU A 72 7.74 -1.54 12.79
N LEU A 73 6.87 -1.36 11.79
CA LEU A 73 6.81 -0.13 11.02
C LEU A 73 6.40 1.09 11.86
N GLY A 74 5.58 0.89 12.90
CA GLY A 74 5.11 1.95 13.78
C GLY A 74 6.22 2.61 14.59
N GLU A 75 7.37 1.94 14.81
CA GLU A 75 8.51 2.52 15.53
C GLU A 75 9.09 3.75 14.81
N ASP A 76 9.10 3.73 13.48
CA ASP A 76 9.60 4.82 12.63
C ASP A 76 8.48 5.77 12.12
N HIS A 77 7.22 5.40 12.36
CA HIS A 77 6.03 6.11 11.86
C HIS A 77 5.07 6.50 13.01
N PRO A 78 5.46 7.45 13.89
CA PRO A 78 4.66 7.79 15.08
C PRO A 78 3.30 8.43 14.77
N ASP A 79 3.14 8.99 13.57
CA ASP A 79 1.89 9.60 13.09
C ASP A 79 0.97 8.59 12.37
N GLY A 80 1.42 7.34 12.23
CA GLY A 80 0.71 6.25 11.58
C GLY A 80 1.42 5.71 10.34
N VAL A 81 1.25 4.40 10.14
CA VAL A 81 1.79 3.67 8.99
C VAL A 81 0.74 3.70 7.87
N GLU A 82 1.15 4.11 6.66
CA GLU A 82 0.25 4.06 5.50
C GLU A 82 -0.17 2.62 5.21
N LEU A 83 -1.46 2.37 4.99
CA LEU A 83 -1.94 1.01 4.66
C LEU A 83 -1.25 0.43 3.41
N GLY A 84 -0.99 1.28 2.42
CA GLY A 84 -0.25 0.85 1.23
C GLY A 84 1.21 0.51 1.51
N ARG A 85 1.84 1.16 2.50
CA ARG A 85 3.20 0.84 2.96
C ARG A 85 3.22 -0.50 3.69
N LEU A 86 2.27 -0.71 4.60
CA LEU A 86 2.11 -1.99 5.31
C LEU A 86 1.88 -3.14 4.31
N ALA A 87 0.99 -2.95 3.34
CA ALA A 87 0.73 -3.95 2.31
C ALA A 87 1.94 -4.19 1.38
N ALA A 88 2.75 -3.17 1.11
CA ALA A 88 3.99 -3.32 0.36
C ALA A 88 5.03 -4.14 1.14
N ALA A 89 5.18 -3.86 2.44
CA ALA A 89 6.10 -4.60 3.31
C ALA A 89 5.74 -6.09 3.39
N LEU A 90 4.45 -6.39 3.55
CA LEU A 90 3.95 -7.74 3.69
C LEU A 90 3.93 -8.52 2.36
N ALA A 91 3.92 -7.82 1.22
CA ALA A 91 3.94 -8.46 -0.10
C ALA A 91 5.24 -9.26 -0.33
N ASP A 92 6.39 -8.79 0.17
CA ASP A 92 7.65 -9.53 0.10
C ASP A 92 7.61 -10.83 0.93
N ASN A 93 6.77 -10.86 1.97
CA ASN A 93 6.47 -12.06 2.77
C ASN A 93 5.32 -12.89 2.21
N GLY A 94 4.79 -12.55 1.03
CA GLY A 94 3.78 -13.31 0.31
C GLY A 94 2.33 -13.05 0.74
N VAL A 95 2.07 -11.99 1.48
CA VAL A 95 0.71 -11.58 1.87
C VAL A 95 0.15 -10.60 0.84
N ALA A 96 -1.03 -10.89 0.30
CA ALA A 96 -1.65 -10.03 -0.70
C ALA A 96 -2.15 -8.69 -0.10
N ILE A 97 -2.34 -7.68 -0.95
CA ILE A 97 -2.92 -6.39 -0.54
C ILE A 97 -4.31 -6.62 0.08
N GLY A 98 -5.14 -7.46 -0.53
CA GLY A 98 -6.47 -7.78 -0.01
C GLY A 98 -6.44 -8.43 1.37
N GLU A 99 -5.58 -9.43 1.55
CA GLU A 99 -5.41 -10.12 2.83
C GLU A 99 -4.92 -9.16 3.93
N THR A 100 -4.01 -8.25 3.59
CA THR A 100 -3.55 -7.20 4.52
C THR A 100 -4.72 -6.32 4.96
N LEU A 101 -5.55 -5.86 4.02
CA LEU A 101 -6.67 -4.97 4.33
C LEU A 101 -7.78 -5.66 5.13
N ASP A 102 -8.04 -6.94 4.87
CA ASP A 102 -8.97 -7.75 5.65
C ASP A 102 -8.47 -7.96 7.09
N ALA A 103 -7.19 -8.29 7.26
CA ALA A 103 -6.59 -8.41 8.59
C ALA A 103 -6.60 -7.09 9.36
N VAL A 104 -6.27 -5.96 8.71
CA VAL A 104 -6.40 -4.61 9.30
C VAL A 104 -7.83 -4.35 9.73
N ARG A 105 -8.82 -4.72 8.92
CA ARG A 105 -10.23 -4.55 9.27
C ARG A 105 -10.59 -5.36 10.51
N ASP A 106 -10.15 -6.60 10.61
CA ASP A 106 -10.40 -7.46 11.77
C ASP A 106 -9.75 -6.92 13.04
N LEU A 107 -8.50 -6.46 12.96
CA LEU A 107 -7.79 -5.82 14.06
C LEU A 107 -8.48 -4.52 14.53
N ARG A 108 -9.04 -3.75 13.59
CA ARG A 108 -9.81 -2.54 13.92
C ARG A 108 -11.08 -2.91 14.70
N MET A 109 -11.73 -4.01 14.33
CA MET A 109 -12.93 -4.50 15.00
C MET A 109 -12.64 -5.12 16.38
N SER A 110 -11.46 -5.70 16.59
CA SER A 110 -11.02 -6.22 17.90
C SER A 110 -10.49 -5.14 18.84
N GLY A 111 -10.18 -3.95 18.31
CA GLY A 111 -9.61 -2.83 19.07
C GLY A 111 -8.10 -2.95 19.30
N GLU A 112 -7.42 -3.77 18.50
CA GLU A 112 -5.97 -3.98 18.57
C GLU A 112 -5.17 -2.96 17.76
N ILE A 113 -5.84 -2.23 16.87
CA ILE A 113 -5.27 -1.10 16.12
C ILE A 113 -6.22 0.10 16.18
N TYR A 114 -5.68 1.28 15.91
CA TYR A 114 -6.47 2.48 15.68
C TYR A 114 -5.97 3.24 14.44
N GLU A 115 -6.81 4.15 13.95
CA GLU A 115 -6.58 4.92 12.73
C GLU A 115 -6.55 6.41 13.06
N PRO A 116 -5.36 7.01 13.23
CA PRO A 116 -5.24 8.45 13.51
C PRO A 116 -5.75 9.33 12.36
N GLN A 117 -5.60 8.87 11.13
CA GLN A 117 -6.03 9.53 9.90
C GLN A 117 -6.45 8.46 8.89
N ASP A 118 -7.37 8.80 7.98
CA ASP A 118 -7.79 7.94 6.87
C ASP A 118 -6.60 7.22 6.20
N ASP A 119 -6.60 5.89 6.27
CA ASP A 119 -5.60 4.97 5.72
C ASP A 119 -4.20 5.05 6.35
N TYR A 120 -4.12 5.55 7.58
CA TYR A 120 -2.95 5.48 8.46
C TYR A 120 -3.30 4.70 9.72
N VAL A 121 -2.55 3.65 10.04
CA VAL A 121 -2.86 2.76 11.18
C VAL A 121 -1.71 2.64 12.16
N LEU A 122 -2.05 2.36 13.41
CA LEU A 122 -1.11 2.07 14.50
C LEU A 122 -1.64 0.94 15.39
N ALA A 123 -0.74 0.11 15.89
CA ALA A 123 -1.06 -0.89 16.91
C ALA A 123 -1.31 -0.23 18.28
N VAL A 124 -2.21 -0.83 19.07
CA VAL A 124 -2.59 -0.41 20.45
C VAL A 124 -1.79 -1.17 21.49
#